data_AF-A0A6N7IVD5-F1
#
_entry.id   AF-A0A6N7IVD5-F1
#
_cell.length_a   1.000
_cell.length_b   1.000
_cell.length_c   1.000
_cell.angle_alpha   90.00
_cell.angle_beta   90.00
_cell.angle_gamma   90.00
#
_symmetry.space_group_name_H-M   'P 1'
#
loop_
_entity.id
_entity.type
_entity.pdbx_description
1 polymer ?
#
loop_
_entity_poly.entity_id
_entity_poly.type
_entity_poly.pdbx_seq_one_letter_code
_entity_poly.pdbx_strand_id
1 'polypeptide(L)'
;GGRYLLGTHNIELNRRYLEEHGREELIGIIKHELCHYHLHLEGKGYQHRDRDFKALLKQVGAPRFCTPLKTVQNKRRAGKRHEYICTGCGRSFIRKRRFDTSRYVCGVCKGKLKWLRTIDSL
;
A
#
# COMPACT_ATOMS: atom_id res chain seq x y z
N GLY A 1 3.85 -1.51 -8.55
CA GLY A 1 3.59 -2.87 -9.04
C GLY A 1 2.48 -2.83 -10.04
N GLY A 2 1.80 -3.96 -10.21
CA GLY A 2 0.60 -4.08 -11.01
C GLY A 2 -0.63 -4.35 -10.15
N ARG A 3 -1.70 -4.73 -10.82
CA ARG A 3 -2.93 -5.21 -10.20
C ARG A 3 -3.65 -6.17 -11.14
N TYR A 4 -3.93 -7.37 -10.66
CA TYR A 4 -4.93 -8.24 -11.23
C TYR A 4 -6.35 -7.90 -10.72
N LEU A 5 -7.29 -7.68 -11.64
CA LEU A 5 -8.70 -7.36 -11.34
C LEU A 5 -9.57 -8.62 -11.38
N LEU A 6 -10.14 -9.01 -10.23
CA LEU A 6 -10.90 -10.28 -10.11
C LEU A 6 -12.14 -10.34 -11.00
N GLY A 7 -12.85 -9.22 -11.20
CA GLY A 7 -14.12 -9.21 -11.93
C GLY A 7 -13.98 -9.20 -13.46
N THR A 8 -12.87 -8.68 -14.00
CA THR A 8 -12.65 -8.57 -15.46
C THR A 8 -11.47 -9.39 -15.96
N HIS A 9 -10.68 -9.94 -15.03
CA HIS A 9 -9.41 -10.59 -15.28
C HIS A 9 -8.33 -9.74 -15.94
N ASN A 10 -8.54 -8.42 -16.03
CA ASN A 10 -7.54 -7.50 -16.55
C ASN A 10 -6.33 -7.40 -15.62
N ILE A 11 -5.15 -7.22 -16.21
CA ILE A 11 -3.90 -6.91 -15.50
C ILE A 11 -3.54 -5.46 -15.79
N GLU A 12 -3.50 -4.63 -14.75
CA GLU A 12 -3.05 -3.25 -14.82
C GLU A 12 -1.57 -3.17 -14.44
N LEU A 13 -0.78 -2.43 -15.23
CA LEU A 13 0.65 -2.24 -15.01
C LEU A 13 0.97 -0.75 -14.90
N ASN A 14 1.84 -0.39 -13.96
CA ASN A 14 2.30 0.99 -13.83
C ASN A 14 3.57 1.22 -14.66
N ARG A 15 3.45 1.97 -15.76
CA ARG A 15 4.55 2.32 -16.69
C ARG A 15 5.78 2.92 -15.99
N ARG A 16 5.63 3.63 -14.87
CA ARG A 16 6.76 4.22 -14.13
C ARG A 16 7.78 3.19 -13.66
N TYR A 17 7.38 1.92 -13.49
CA TYR A 17 8.33 0.87 -13.15
C TYR A 17 9.29 0.55 -14.28
N LEU A 18 8.82 0.58 -15.53
CA LEU A 18 9.68 0.46 -16.69
C LEU A 18 10.64 1.65 -16.79
N GLU A 19 10.13 2.85 -16.56
CA GLU A 19 10.88 4.11 -16.65
C GLU A 19 11.94 4.24 -15.55
N GLU A 20 11.62 3.88 -14.30
CA GLU A 20 12.52 4.07 -13.16
C GLU A 20 13.46 2.88 -12.88
N HIS A 21 13.00 1.66 -13.13
CA HIS A 21 13.68 0.41 -12.73
C HIS A 21 13.96 -0.55 -13.89
N GLY A 22 13.50 -0.23 -15.10
CA GLY A 22 13.82 -0.97 -16.31
C GLY A 22 12.93 -2.18 -16.60
N ARG A 23 13.29 -2.90 -17.67
CA ARG A 23 12.50 -3.99 -18.24
C ARG A 23 12.38 -5.19 -17.32
N GLU A 24 13.45 -5.57 -16.65
CA GLU A 24 13.47 -6.74 -15.74
C GLU A 24 12.49 -6.58 -14.57
N GLU A 25 12.42 -5.39 -13.98
CA GLU A 25 11.44 -5.09 -12.93
C GLU A 25 10.00 -5.20 -13.47
N LEU A 26 9.73 -4.68 -14.68
CA LEU A 26 8.42 -4.80 -15.30
C LEU A 26 8.05 -6.27 -15.57
N ILE A 27 9.00 -7.09 -16.07
CA ILE A 27 8.79 -8.53 -16.27
C ILE A 27 8.45 -9.21 -14.95
N GLY A 28 9.17 -8.89 -13.86
CA GLY A 28 8.90 -9.39 -12.53
C GLY A 28 7.47 -9.07 -12.06
N ILE A 29 7.02 -7.83 -12.29
CA ILE A 29 5.64 -7.41 -11.99
C ILE A 29 4.62 -8.18 -12.83
N ILE A 30 4.85 -8.32 -14.14
CA ILE A 30 3.95 -9.07 -15.03
C ILE A 30 3.80 -10.51 -14.54
N LYS A 31 4.92 -11.19 -14.27
CA LYS A 31 4.89 -12.57 -13.74
C LYS A 31 4.13 -12.66 -12.42
N HIS A 32 4.28 -11.67 -11.54
CA HIS A 32 3.55 -11.61 -10.28
C HIS A 32 2.04 -11.53 -10.49
N GLU A 33 1.55 -10.61 -11.32
CA GLU A 33 0.12 -10.47 -11.60
C GLU A 33 -0.44 -11.70 -12.33
N LEU A 34 0.35 -12.33 -13.20
CA LEU A 34 -0.01 -13.59 -13.85
C LEU A 34 -0.15 -14.76 -12.85
N CYS A 35 0.59 -14.76 -11.74
CA CYS A 35 0.40 -15.76 -10.69
C CYS A 35 -0.97 -15.61 -10.01
N HIS A 36 -1.40 -14.37 -9.75
CA HIS A 36 -2.76 -14.11 -9.24
C HIS A 36 -3.80 -14.58 -10.24
N TYR A 37 -3.64 -14.20 -11.51
CA TYR A 37 -4.52 -14.58 -12.61
C TYR A 37 -4.68 -16.10 -12.71
N HIS A 38 -3.57 -16.83 -12.78
CA HIS A 38 -3.56 -18.27 -12.96
C HIS A 38 -4.25 -18.99 -11.80
N LEU A 39 -3.84 -18.70 -10.56
CA LEU A 39 -4.39 -19.37 -9.38
C LEU A 39 -5.86 -19.02 -9.14
N HIS A 40 -6.29 -17.80 -9.48
CA HIS A 40 -7.70 -17.43 -9.38
C HIS A 40 -8.57 -18.23 -10.36
N LEU A 41 -8.14 -18.37 -11.62
CA LEU A 41 -8.87 -19.19 -12.59
C LEU A 41 -8.89 -20.67 -12.24
N GLU A 42 -7.85 -21.16 -11.58
CA GLU A 42 -7.79 -22.54 -11.07
C GLU A 42 -8.58 -22.75 -9.76
N GLY A 43 -9.17 -21.70 -9.16
CA GLY A 43 -9.86 -21.79 -7.87
C GLY A 43 -8.93 -22.08 -6.68
N LYS A 44 -7.62 -21.82 -6.83
CA LYS A 44 -6.59 -22.03 -5.81
C LYS A 44 -6.32 -20.76 -4.99
N GLY A 45 -5.46 -20.87 -3.97
CA GLY A 45 -5.06 -19.74 -3.14
C GLY A 45 -4.20 -18.72 -3.89
N TYR A 46 -4.83 -17.67 -4.44
CA TYR A 46 -4.18 -16.62 -5.23
C TYR A 46 -3.68 -15.42 -4.40
N GLN A 47 -4.02 -15.31 -3.11
CA GLN A 47 -3.65 -14.14 -2.31
C GLN A 47 -2.21 -14.24 -1.80
N HIS A 48 -1.59 -13.10 -1.49
CA HIS A 48 -0.20 -13.04 -0.99
C HIS A 48 0.06 -13.87 0.28
N ARG A 49 -0.97 -14.17 1.06
CA ARG A 49 -0.87 -15.00 2.27
C ARG A 49 -0.84 -16.50 1.97
N ASP A 50 -1.40 -16.90 0.82
CA ASP A 50 -1.67 -18.28 0.47
C ASP A 50 -0.38 -19.04 0.12
N ARG A 51 -0.39 -20.35 0.39
CA ARG A 51 0.77 -21.21 0.13
C ARG A 51 0.99 -21.40 -1.37
N ASP A 52 -0.10 -21.61 -2.12
CA ASP A 52 -0.06 -21.86 -3.56
C ASP A 52 0.58 -20.67 -4.30
N PHE A 53 0.16 -19.45 -3.95
CA PHE A 53 0.77 -18.22 -4.48
C PHE A 53 2.28 -18.13 -4.22
N LYS A 54 2.73 -18.40 -2.99
CA LYS A 54 4.16 -18.38 -2.65
C LYS A 54 4.94 -19.46 -3.40
N ALA A 55 4.36 -20.64 -3.55
CA ALA A 55 4.98 -21.75 -4.28
C ALA A 55 5.13 -21.41 -5.77
N LEU A 56 4.07 -20.90 -6.40
CA LEU A 56 4.07 -20.53 -7.81
C LEU A 56 5.07 -19.40 -8.09
N LEU A 57 5.11 -18.34 -7.26
CA LEU A 57 6.09 -17.26 -7.40
C LEU A 57 7.53 -17.80 -7.44
N LYS A 58 7.86 -18.74 -6.54
CA LYS A 58 9.18 -19.38 -6.49
C LYS A 58 9.44 -20.19 -7.77
N GLN A 59 8.47 -20.95 -8.23
CA GLN A 59 8.57 -21.78 -9.44
C GLN A 59 8.83 -20.94 -10.70
N VAL A 60 8.15 -19.80 -10.86
CA VAL A 60 8.28 -18.95 -12.06
C VAL A 60 9.38 -17.88 -11.95
N GLY A 61 10.08 -17.85 -10.83
CA GLY A 61 11.12 -16.85 -10.54
C GLY A 61 10.56 -15.43 -10.49
N ALA A 62 9.37 -15.23 -9.91
CA ALA A 62 8.74 -13.93 -9.79
C ALA A 62 8.96 -13.31 -8.40
N PRO A 63 9.20 -11.99 -8.31
CA PRO A 63 9.34 -11.33 -7.04
C PRO A 63 8.00 -11.28 -6.31
N ARG A 64 8.03 -11.42 -4.98
CA ARG A 64 6.84 -11.23 -4.15
C ARG A 64 6.45 -9.75 -4.02
N PHE A 65 7.44 -8.86 -4.08
CA PHE A 65 7.24 -7.41 -3.97
C PHE A 65 8.09 -6.71 -5.01
N CYS A 66 7.56 -5.64 -5.58
CA CYS A 66 8.29 -4.77 -6.50
C CYS A 66 9.13 -3.72 -5.76
N THR A 67 10.17 -3.22 -6.41
CA THR A 67 11.02 -2.14 -5.89
C THR A 67 10.21 -0.86 -5.71
N PRO A 68 10.24 -0.17 -4.56
CA PRO A 68 9.47 1.07 -4.41
C PRO A 68 9.94 2.16 -5.38
N LEU A 69 9.01 2.80 -6.11
CA LEU A 69 9.32 3.98 -6.94
C LEU A 69 9.98 5.09 -6.11
N LYS A 70 10.91 5.84 -6.69
CA LYS A 70 11.66 6.93 -6.05
C LYS A 70 10.73 7.98 -5.46
N THR A 71 9.64 8.29 -6.16
CA THR A 71 8.59 9.22 -5.69
C THR A 71 7.94 8.75 -4.38
N VAL A 72 7.74 7.44 -4.20
CA VAL A 72 7.19 6.85 -2.97
C VAL A 72 8.24 6.89 -1.85
N GLN A 73 9.51 6.63 -2.17
CA GLN A 73 10.61 6.70 -1.20
C GLN A 73 10.77 8.12 -0.66
N ASN A 74 10.75 9.13 -1.52
CA ASN A 74 10.87 10.54 -1.13
C ASN A 74 9.70 11.00 -0.26
N LYS A 75 8.46 10.58 -0.58
CA LYS A 75 7.28 10.85 0.28
C LYS A 75 7.36 10.18 1.65
N ARG A 76 8.03 9.02 1.77
CA ARG A 76 8.24 8.37 3.07
C ARG A 76 9.27 9.11 3.93
N ARG A 77 10.25 9.77 3.29
CA ARG A 77 11.31 10.55 3.96
C ARG A 77 10.85 11.95 4.37
N ALA A 78 10.06 12.63 3.54
CA ALA A 78 9.44 13.92 3.85
C ALA A 78 8.20 13.72 4.77
N GLY A 79 8.44 13.34 6.02
CA GLY A 79 7.43 12.86 6.96
C GLY A 79 6.61 13.98 7.61
N LYS A 80 5.72 14.63 6.86
CA LYS A 80 4.71 15.54 7.45
C LYS A 80 3.96 14.82 8.57
N ARG A 81 4.03 15.35 9.78
CA ARG A 81 3.26 14.89 10.94
C ARG A 81 2.08 15.82 11.14
N HIS A 82 0.97 15.32 11.65
CA HIS A 82 -0.24 16.09 11.87
C HIS A 82 -0.64 15.96 13.34
N GLU A 83 -0.85 17.11 13.96
CA GLU A 83 -1.27 17.21 15.35
C GLU A 83 -2.79 17.33 15.43
N TYR A 84 -3.37 16.58 16.36
CA TYR A 84 -4.79 16.60 16.68
C TYR A 84 -4.95 16.74 18.18
N ILE A 85 -6.08 17.31 18.61
CA ILE A 85 -6.47 17.39 20.01
C ILE A 85 -7.86 16.77 20.22
N CYS A 86 -8.04 16.05 21.32
CA CYS A 86 -9.37 15.68 21.76
C CYS A 86 -10.06 16.86 22.43
N THR A 87 -11.25 17.20 21.95
CA THR A 87 -12.08 18.27 22.52
C THR A 87 -12.73 17.89 23.87
N GLY A 88 -12.79 16.60 24.20
CA GLY A 88 -13.38 16.13 25.47
C GLY A 88 -12.36 15.98 26.61
N CYS A 89 -11.15 15.46 26.33
CA CYS A 89 -10.13 15.25 27.37
C CYS A 89 -8.84 16.05 27.16
N GLY A 90 -8.78 16.92 26.15
CA GLY A 90 -7.60 17.77 25.87
C GLY A 90 -6.36 17.04 25.34
N ARG A 91 -6.37 15.71 25.23
CA ARG A 91 -5.18 14.94 24.85
C ARG A 91 -4.78 15.17 23.40
N SER A 92 -3.47 15.36 23.17
CA SER A 92 -2.90 15.54 21.83
C SER A 92 -2.46 14.21 21.19
N PHE A 93 -2.53 14.15 19.86
CA PHE A 93 -2.14 12.99 19.05
C PHE A 93 -1.31 13.45 17.84
N ILE A 94 -0.16 12.82 17.64
CA ILE A 94 0.66 13.02 16.46
C ILE A 94 0.47 11.83 15.50
N ARG A 95 0.05 12.12 14.27
CA ARG A 95 -0.13 11.10 13.21
C ARG A 95 0.70 11.40 11.98
N LYS A 96 1.19 10.36 11.31
CA LYS A 96 1.93 10.48 10.04
C LYS A 96 1.04 10.83 8.84
N ARG A 97 -0.28 10.71 8.96
CA ARG A 97 -1.24 10.98 7.89
C ARG A 97 -2.39 11.80 8.44
N ARG A 98 -2.95 12.66 7.60
CA ARG A 98 -4.22 13.32 7.91
C ARG A 98 -5.34 12.27 7.90
N PHE A 99 -6.26 12.36 8.84
CA PHE A 99 -7.45 11.52 8.90
C PHE A 99 -8.69 12.37 9.16
N ASP A 100 -9.84 11.84 8.77
CA ASP A 100 -11.13 12.53 8.87
C ASP A 100 -11.64 12.48 10.32
N THR A 101 -11.71 13.62 11.00
CA THR A 101 -12.16 13.68 12.40
C THR A 101 -13.65 13.43 12.58
N SER A 102 -14.45 13.35 11.51
CA SER A 102 -15.85 12.91 11.58
C SER A 102 -15.98 11.39 11.75
N ARG A 103 -14.98 10.63 11.26
CA ARG A 103 -14.98 9.17 11.27
C ARG A 103 -14.24 8.56 12.45
N TYR A 104 -13.38 9.33 13.10
CA TYR A 104 -12.48 8.86 14.16
C TYR A 104 -12.67 9.66 15.46
N VAL A 105 -12.59 8.96 16.59
CA VAL A 105 -12.74 9.52 17.94
C VAL A 105 -11.50 9.30 18.79
N CYS A 106 -11.42 10.00 19.92
CA CYS A 106 -10.38 9.81 20.92
C CYS A 106 -10.34 8.35 21.40
N GLY A 107 -9.18 7.70 21.34
CA GLY A 107 -9.01 6.33 21.81
C GLY A 107 -9.19 6.17 23.32
N VAL A 108 -9.04 7.25 24.09
CA VAL A 108 -9.11 7.27 25.55
C VAL A 108 -10.54 7.55 26.04
N CYS A 109 -11.13 8.68 25.64
CA CYS A 109 -12.44 9.12 26.16
C CYS A 109 -13.58 9.07 25.13
N LYS A 110 -13.32 8.60 23.90
CA LYS A 110 -14.30 8.58 22.79
C LYS A 110 -14.82 9.96 22.34
N GLY A 111 -14.30 11.06 22.88
CA GLY A 111 -14.66 12.42 22.46
C GLY A 111 -14.18 12.80 21.06
N LYS A 112 -14.76 13.86 20.48
CA LYS A 112 -14.43 14.36 19.15
C LYS A 112 -12.98 14.83 19.06
N LEU A 113 -12.34 14.55 17.93
CA LEU A 113 -11.00 15.02 17.62
C LEU A 113 -11.07 16.29 16.75
N LYS A 114 -10.11 17.20 16.93
CA LYS A 114 -9.92 18.37 16.08
C LYS A 114 -8.49 18.36 15.55
N TRP A 115 -8.34 18.55 14.25
CA TRP A 115 -7.02 18.77 13.66
C TRP A 115 -6.51 20.16 14.03
N LEU A 116 -5.24 20.25 14.44
CA LEU A 116 -4.61 21.51 14.80
C LEU A 116 -3.70 22.02 13.68
N ARG A 117 -2.66 21.27 13.34
CA ARG A 117 -1.65 21.70 12.35
C ARG A 117 -0.90 20.54 11.72
N THR A 118 -0.16 20.87 10.67
CA THR A 118 0.90 20.02 10.12
C THR A 118 2.23 20.48 10.68
N ILE A 119 3.03 19.53 11.15
CA ILE A 119 4.40 19.68 11.63
C ILE A 119 5.28 19.10 10.53
N ASP A 120 6.05 19.95 9.86
CA ASP A 120 7.10 19.48 8.96
C ASP A 120 8.26 18.97 9.80
N SER A 121 8.68 17.73 9.58
CA SER A 121 9.95 17.23 10.11
C SER A 121 11.04 17.81 9.23
N LEU A 122 11.86 18.71 9.80
CA LEU A 122 13.15 19.12 9.24
C LEU A 122 14.00 17.88 8.94
#